data_AF-A0A016WQQ5-F1
#
_entry.id   AF-A0A016WQQ5-F1
#
_cell.length_a   1.000
_cell.length_b   1.000
_cell.length_c   1.000
_cell.angle_alpha   90.00
_cell.angle_beta   90.00
_cell.angle_gamma   90.00
#
_symmetry.space_group_name_H-M   'P 1'
#
loop_
_entity.id
_entity.type
_entity.pdbx_description
1 polymer ?
#
loop_
_entity_poly.entity_id
_entity_poly.type
_entity_poly.pdbx_seq_one_letter_code
_entity_poly.pdbx_strand_id
1 'polypeptide(L)'
;MIYTVLFWKNRSSSEVQFSDIHFKTSGLALIFIGLWMLLDPKRNYILDLVDFSEDDPLLTFAAYIAIVAGVASLFVGFIGCCGAVQRMRCLLVGFMLCLFVLFLADVSIGTLALVYRNKFTNGQLTIYVKNLTQNRYNRDKWVQPLLDTVQFYLSSPDSGLEENLRNLIKFSYGVSMEIEESRRITVLIDKLQFHEECCGATTGDDYLASRWMALVSTDPIYENDDPPLVPLSCCRQILGASALNPVARSLARCQQSNPNRNWRHVVVSLVG
;
A
#
# COMPACT_ATOMS: atom_id res chain seq x y z
N MET A 1 11.25 -14.93 16.50
CA MET A 1 10.84 -15.63 17.74
C MET A 1 11.27 -17.10 17.85
N ILE A 2 11.42 -17.83 16.74
CA ILE A 2 12.04 -19.18 16.77
C ILE A 2 13.50 -19.11 17.28
N TYR A 3 14.22 -18.03 16.91
CA TYR A 3 15.54 -17.74 17.45
C TYR A 3 15.54 -17.53 18.97
N THR A 4 14.54 -16.90 19.58
CA THR A 4 14.51 -16.66 21.04
C THR A 4 14.31 -17.95 21.86
N VAL A 5 13.59 -18.94 21.33
CA VAL A 5 13.34 -20.22 22.02
C VAL A 5 14.56 -21.16 21.94
N LEU A 6 15.24 -21.23 20.79
CA LEU A 6 16.50 -21.98 20.65
C LEU A 6 17.66 -21.33 21.43
N PHE A 7 17.67 -20.00 21.53
CA PHE A 7 18.66 -19.23 22.27
C PHE A 7 18.59 -19.43 23.79
N TRP A 8 17.45 -19.88 24.32
CA TRP A 8 17.26 -20.12 25.76
C TRP A 8 17.69 -21.51 26.24
N LYS A 9 17.92 -22.47 25.33
CA LYS A 9 18.19 -23.86 25.71
C LYS A 9 19.60 -24.10 26.28
N ASN A 10 20.52 -23.13 26.21
CA ASN A 10 21.92 -23.33 26.61
C ASN A 10 22.60 -22.06 27.18
N ARG A 11 21.86 -21.21 27.91
CA ARG A 11 22.31 -19.86 28.29
C ARG A 11 22.54 -19.74 29.81
N SER A 12 23.66 -19.13 30.21
CA SER A 12 24.03 -18.94 31.64
C SER A 12 23.09 -17.95 32.35
N SER A 13 22.95 -18.04 33.68
CA SER A 13 22.09 -17.17 34.50
C SER A 13 22.35 -15.66 34.29
N SER A 14 23.57 -15.27 33.90
CA SER A 14 23.94 -13.88 33.58
C SER A 14 23.41 -13.40 32.22
N GLU A 15 23.22 -14.30 31.26
CA GLU A 15 22.79 -13.97 29.91
C GLU A 15 21.26 -13.87 29.80
N VAL A 16 20.53 -14.56 30.67
CA VAL A 16 19.07 -14.39 30.86
C VAL A 16 18.75 -12.96 31.32
N GLN A 17 19.51 -12.44 32.29
CA GLN A 17 19.34 -11.08 32.79
C GLN A 17 19.55 -10.01 31.71
N PHE A 18 20.52 -10.19 30.80
CA PHE A 18 20.74 -9.28 29.69
C PHE A 18 19.53 -9.26 28.73
N SER A 19 18.95 -10.43 28.44
CA SER A 19 17.77 -10.53 27.56
C SER A 19 16.51 -9.90 28.18
N ASP A 20 16.32 -10.01 29.49
CA ASP A 20 15.18 -9.40 30.20
C ASP A 20 15.26 -7.87 30.23
N ILE A 21 16.47 -7.29 30.29
CA ILE A 21 16.69 -5.84 30.24
C ILE A 21 16.25 -5.29 28.88
N HIS A 22 16.59 -5.98 27.78
CA HIS A 22 16.14 -5.59 26.44
C HIS A 22 14.61 -5.61 26.30
N PHE A 23 13.95 -6.57 26.93
CA PHE A 23 12.50 -6.69 26.88
C PHE A 23 11.79 -5.60 27.68
N LYS A 24 12.39 -5.16 28.80
CA LYS A 24 11.89 -4.01 29.57
C LYS A 24 12.04 -2.69 28.80
N THR A 25 13.19 -2.47 28.16
CA THR A 25 13.43 -1.23 27.40
C THR A 25 12.55 -1.16 26.16
N SER A 26 12.32 -2.27 25.45
CA SER A 26 11.38 -2.32 24.33
C SER A 26 9.94 -2.09 24.77
N GLY A 27 9.50 -2.65 25.90
CA GLY A 27 8.18 -2.40 26.48
C GLY A 27 7.95 -0.93 26.81
N LEU A 28 8.95 -0.26 27.41
CA LEU A 28 8.88 1.18 27.70
C LEU A 28 8.78 2.02 26.42
N ALA A 29 9.55 1.66 25.39
CA ALA A 29 9.51 2.33 24.09
C ALA A 29 8.15 2.15 23.40
N LEU A 30 7.54 0.97 23.46
CA LEU A 30 6.21 0.70 22.89
C LEU A 30 5.12 1.53 23.58
N ILE A 31 5.17 1.64 24.91
CA ILE A 31 4.24 2.49 25.66
C ILE A 31 4.46 3.96 25.29
N PHE A 32 5.72 4.40 25.21
CA PHE A 32 6.03 5.78 24.80
C PHE A 32 5.52 6.07 23.39
N ILE A 33 5.74 5.19 22.42
CA ILE A 33 5.24 5.34 21.04
C ILE A 33 3.71 5.31 21.01
N GLY A 34 3.06 4.40 21.74
CA GLY A 34 1.60 4.33 21.82
C GLY A 34 0.97 5.58 22.44
N LEU A 35 1.55 6.08 23.53
CA LEU A 35 1.16 7.35 24.14
C LEU A 35 1.46 8.53 23.23
N TRP A 36 2.62 8.55 22.57
CA TRP A 36 3.00 9.60 21.63
C TRP A 36 1.99 9.68 20.47
N MET A 37 1.61 8.54 19.88
CA MET A 37 0.55 8.48 18.86
C MET A 37 -0.80 8.98 19.37
N LEU A 38 -1.10 8.80 20.67
CA LEU A 38 -2.32 9.29 21.32
C LEU A 38 -2.24 10.75 21.79
N LEU A 39 -1.04 11.31 21.96
CA LEU A 39 -0.81 12.65 22.54
C LEU A 39 -0.30 13.68 21.53
N ASP A 40 0.04 13.26 20.30
CA ASP A 40 0.63 14.12 19.28
C ASP A 40 -0.23 15.38 19.01
N PRO A 41 0.28 16.60 19.29
CA PRO A 41 -0.50 17.84 19.24
C PRO A 41 -0.93 18.27 17.83
N LYS A 42 -0.37 17.66 16.78
CA LYS A 42 -0.89 17.80 15.40
C LYS A 42 -2.32 17.26 15.26
N ARG A 43 -2.75 16.31 16.11
CA ARG A 43 -4.14 15.86 16.18
C ARG A 43 -5.05 16.89 16.86
N ASN A 44 -4.57 17.57 17.89
CA ASN A 44 -5.36 18.55 18.65
C ASN A 44 -5.71 19.82 17.84
N TYR A 45 -4.83 20.28 16.96
CA TYR A 45 -5.11 21.44 16.10
C TYR A 45 -6.10 21.11 14.96
N ILE A 46 -6.08 19.87 14.47
CA ILE A 46 -7.00 19.40 13.42
C ILE A 46 -8.38 19.08 14.01
N LEU A 47 -8.46 18.58 15.25
CA LEU A 47 -9.71 18.26 15.94
C LEU A 47 -10.54 19.48 16.39
N ASP A 48 -9.93 20.67 16.52
CA ASP A 48 -10.65 21.89 16.96
C ASP A 48 -11.21 22.72 15.78
N LEU A 49 -10.65 22.60 14.57
CA LEU A 49 -11.19 23.23 13.36
C LEU A 49 -12.24 22.39 12.63
N VAL A 50 -12.33 21.11 12.97
CA VAL A 50 -13.05 20.08 12.22
C VAL A 50 -13.83 19.28 13.25
N ASP A 51 -15.05 19.72 13.56
CA ASP A 51 -16.05 19.05 14.41
C ASP A 51 -16.53 17.72 13.79
N PHE A 52 -15.57 16.86 13.48
CA PHE A 52 -15.80 15.52 13.00
C PHE A 52 -15.37 14.56 14.11
N SER A 53 -16.37 14.27 14.96
CA SER A 53 -16.89 12.91 15.10
C SER A 53 -15.83 11.84 15.25
N GLU A 54 -15.65 11.44 16.51
CA GLU A 54 -15.46 10.07 17.00
C GLU A 54 -14.81 9.06 16.04
N ASP A 55 -13.67 8.56 16.50
CA ASP A 55 -13.07 7.28 16.14
C ASP A 55 -12.45 7.17 14.74
N ASP A 56 -11.13 7.37 14.67
CA ASP A 56 -10.28 6.59 13.78
C ASP A 56 -10.05 5.22 14.44
N PRO A 57 -10.91 4.20 14.22
CA PRO A 57 -10.86 2.96 15.00
C PRO A 57 -9.56 2.21 14.76
N LEU A 58 -8.97 2.28 13.56
CA LEU A 58 -7.80 1.45 13.22
C LEU A 58 -6.52 1.95 13.89
N LEU A 59 -6.25 3.26 13.82
CA LEU A 59 -5.03 3.85 14.38
C LEU A 59 -5.11 3.92 15.90
N THR A 60 -6.29 4.29 16.44
CA THR A 60 -6.55 4.29 17.89
C THR A 60 -6.47 2.87 18.46
N PHE A 61 -7.02 1.88 17.76
CA PHE A 61 -6.88 0.47 18.14
C PHE A 61 -5.43 0.01 18.09
N ALA A 62 -4.68 0.35 17.04
CA ALA A 62 -3.25 0.02 16.94
C ALA A 62 -2.43 0.65 18.08
N ALA A 63 -2.70 1.91 18.42
CA ALA A 63 -2.04 2.60 19.54
C ALA A 63 -2.40 1.95 20.89
N TYR A 64 -3.66 1.60 21.10
CA TYR A 64 -4.10 0.91 22.32
C TYR A 64 -3.47 -0.48 22.44
N ILE A 65 -3.42 -1.25 21.34
CA ILE A 65 -2.75 -2.56 21.30
C ILE A 65 -1.24 -2.41 21.57
N ALA A 66 -0.58 -1.37 21.04
CA ALA A 66 0.83 -1.10 21.33
C ALA A 66 1.07 -0.81 22.82
N ILE A 67 0.18 -0.07 23.48
CA ILE A 67 0.25 0.19 24.93
C ILE A 67 0.04 -1.10 25.71
N VAL A 68 -1.02 -1.86 25.41
CA VAL A 68 -1.33 -3.13 26.11
C VAL A 68 -0.18 -4.13 25.95
N ALA A 69 0.36 -4.27 24.74
CA ALA A 69 1.51 -5.12 24.47
C ALA A 69 2.76 -4.65 25.22
N GLY A 70 3.01 -3.34 25.29
CA GLY A 70 4.12 -2.77 26.06
C GLY A 70 4.01 -3.03 27.56
N VAL A 71 2.81 -2.88 28.14
CA VAL A 71 2.55 -3.19 29.56
C VAL A 71 2.76 -4.68 29.84
N ALA A 72 2.19 -5.56 29.01
CA ALA A 72 2.41 -7.00 29.14
C ALA A 72 3.89 -7.37 29.05
N SER A 73 4.66 -6.67 28.20
CA SER A 73 6.10 -6.86 28.07
C SER A 73 6.86 -6.46 29.34
N LEU A 74 6.47 -5.35 29.99
CA LEU A 74 7.06 -4.99 31.28
C LEU A 74 6.79 -6.04 32.37
N PHE A 75 5.57 -6.58 32.43
CA PHE A 75 5.21 -7.63 33.41
C PHE A 75 6.02 -8.91 33.21
N VAL A 76 6.12 -9.41 31.97
CA VAL A 76 6.89 -10.62 31.67
C VAL A 76 8.38 -10.40 31.95
N GLY A 77 8.94 -9.22 31.65
CA GLY A 77 10.32 -8.88 32.00
C GLY A 77 10.58 -8.74 33.50
N PHE A 78 9.58 -8.31 34.29
CA PHE A 78 9.68 -8.27 35.76
C PHE A 78 9.72 -9.69 36.34
N ILE A 79 8.83 -10.58 35.86
CA ILE A 79 8.77 -11.98 36.28
C ILE A 79 10.06 -12.73 35.91
N GLY A 80 10.62 -12.50 34.70
CA GLY A 80 11.90 -13.09 34.28
C GLY A 80 13.07 -12.69 35.19
N CYS A 81 13.17 -11.40 35.52
CA CYS A 81 14.20 -10.88 36.41
C CYS A 81 14.06 -11.40 37.85
N CYS A 82 12.84 -11.39 38.41
CA CYS A 82 12.57 -11.95 39.74
C CYS A 82 12.78 -13.47 39.79
N GLY A 83 12.42 -14.20 38.73
CA GLY A 83 12.63 -15.64 38.62
C GLY A 83 14.10 -16.03 38.49
N ALA A 84 14.94 -15.18 37.90
CA ALA A 84 16.38 -15.39 37.84
C ALA A 84 17.07 -15.12 39.19
N VAL A 85 16.62 -14.10 39.93
CA VAL A 85 17.20 -13.72 41.23
C VAL A 85 16.67 -14.60 42.37
N GLN A 86 15.40 -14.95 42.36
CA GLN A 86 14.79 -15.81 43.38
C GLN A 86 14.90 -17.27 42.97
N ARG A 87 15.51 -18.09 43.84
CA ARG A 87 15.58 -19.56 43.70
C ARG A 87 14.21 -20.27 43.86
N MET A 88 13.11 -19.54 43.69
CA MET A 88 11.74 -20.00 43.89
C MET A 88 11.23 -20.70 42.64
N ARG A 89 11.16 -22.04 42.69
CA ARG A 89 10.80 -22.90 41.55
C ARG A 89 9.43 -22.57 40.94
N CYS A 90 8.47 -22.10 41.74
CA CYS A 90 7.12 -21.77 41.28
C CYS A 90 7.10 -20.60 40.27
N LEU A 91 7.92 -19.57 40.51
CA LEU A 91 8.02 -18.39 39.63
C LEU A 91 8.68 -18.74 38.28
N LEU A 92 9.69 -19.61 38.31
CA LEU A 92 10.36 -20.11 37.11
C LEU A 92 9.41 -20.99 36.26
N VAL A 93 8.61 -21.85 36.90
CA VAL A 93 7.60 -22.67 36.21
C VAL A 93 6.51 -21.79 35.59
N GLY A 94 6.04 -20.77 36.29
CA GLY A 94 5.05 -19.82 35.77
C GLY A 94 5.57 -19.05 34.55
N PHE A 95 6.83 -18.63 34.57
CA PHE A 95 7.48 -18.00 33.42
C PHE A 95 7.54 -18.93 32.20
N MET A 96 7.96 -20.18 32.40
CA MET A 96 8.03 -21.18 31.32
C MET A 96 6.64 -21.48 30.73
N LEU A 97 5.60 -21.55 31.55
CA LEU A 97 4.22 -21.75 31.10
C LEU A 97 3.71 -20.54 30.29
N CYS A 98 4.01 -19.32 30.73
CA CYS A 98 3.63 -18.10 30.01
C CYS A 98 4.28 -18.04 28.61
N LEU A 99 5.58 -18.33 28.51
CA LEU A 99 6.27 -18.41 27.24
C LEU A 99 5.71 -19.48 26.31
N PHE A 100 5.30 -20.63 26.87
CA PHE A 100 4.66 -21.69 26.09
C PHE A 100 3.32 -21.24 25.49
N VAL A 101 2.50 -20.53 26.26
CA VAL A 101 1.21 -19.98 25.76
C VAL A 101 1.46 -18.94 24.66
N LEU A 102 2.43 -18.05 24.84
CA LEU A 102 2.81 -17.07 23.80
C LEU A 102 3.28 -17.76 22.51
N PHE A 103 4.07 -18.84 22.63
CA PHE A 103 4.48 -19.62 21.46
C PHE A 103 3.30 -20.22 20.71
N LEU A 104 2.32 -20.79 21.40
CA LEU A 104 1.11 -21.30 20.76
C LEU A 104 0.29 -20.19 20.11
N ALA A 105 0.20 -19.01 20.74
CA ALA A 105 -0.46 -17.84 20.17
C ALA A 105 0.23 -17.39 18.89
N ASP A 106 1.56 -17.30 18.84
CA ASP A 106 2.29 -16.92 17.63
C ASP A 106 2.19 -17.95 16.51
N VAL A 107 2.21 -19.25 16.85
CA VAL A 107 1.95 -20.32 15.87
C VAL A 107 0.53 -20.17 15.31
N SER A 108 -0.45 -19.85 16.15
CA SER A 108 -1.84 -19.61 15.72
C SER A 108 -1.94 -18.40 14.79
N ILE A 109 -1.29 -17.27 15.11
CA ILE A 109 -1.25 -16.06 14.28
C ILE A 109 -0.56 -16.35 12.95
N GLY A 110 0.58 -17.04 12.96
CA GLY A 110 1.30 -17.42 11.75
C GLY A 110 0.50 -18.36 10.85
N THR A 111 -0.19 -19.35 11.43
CA THR A 111 -1.06 -20.27 10.68
C THR A 111 -2.25 -19.51 10.08
N LEU A 112 -2.86 -18.61 10.86
CA LEU A 112 -3.95 -17.74 10.41
C LEU A 112 -3.48 -16.88 9.21
N ALA A 113 -2.30 -16.25 9.31
CA ALA A 113 -1.74 -15.42 8.25
C ALA A 113 -1.52 -16.20 6.95
N LEU A 114 -1.03 -17.46 7.03
CA LEU A 114 -0.84 -18.32 5.85
C LEU A 114 -2.17 -18.75 5.22
N VAL A 115 -3.16 -19.12 6.03
CA VAL A 115 -4.50 -19.51 5.56
C VAL A 115 -5.19 -18.33 4.89
N TYR A 116 -5.16 -17.15 5.52
CA TYR A 116 -5.73 -15.95 4.94
C TYR A 116 -4.98 -15.53 3.68
N ARG A 117 -3.66 -15.62 3.64
CA ARG A 117 -2.88 -15.37 2.41
C ARG A 117 -3.41 -16.21 1.26
N ASN A 118 -3.56 -17.53 1.45
CA ASN A 118 -4.08 -18.43 0.42
C ASN A 118 -5.52 -18.10 0.00
N LYS A 119 -6.36 -17.68 0.95
CA LYS A 119 -7.74 -17.25 0.67
C LYS A 119 -7.80 -15.94 -0.13
N PHE A 120 -6.84 -15.04 0.08
CA PHE A 120 -6.76 -13.76 -0.61
C PHE A 120 -6.13 -13.86 -2.02
N THR A 121 -5.28 -14.86 -2.29
CA THR A 121 -4.64 -15.06 -3.60
C THR A 121 -5.64 -15.36 -4.74
N ASN A 122 -6.82 -15.90 -4.44
CA ASN A 122 -7.83 -16.29 -5.44
C ASN A 122 -8.64 -15.12 -6.03
N GLY A 123 -8.07 -13.92 -6.11
CA GLY A 123 -8.73 -12.72 -6.66
C GLY A 123 -9.84 -12.10 -5.80
N GLN A 124 -10.21 -12.75 -4.69
CA GLN A 124 -11.13 -12.21 -3.67
C GLN A 124 -10.61 -10.89 -3.07
N LEU A 125 -9.29 -10.77 -2.90
CA LEU A 125 -8.68 -9.53 -2.43
C LEU A 125 -8.93 -8.38 -3.40
N THR A 126 -8.80 -8.62 -4.71
CA THR A 126 -9.05 -7.60 -5.74
C THR A 126 -10.50 -7.13 -5.72
N ILE A 127 -11.46 -8.04 -5.49
CA ILE A 127 -12.88 -7.68 -5.35
C ILE A 127 -13.11 -6.85 -4.08
N TYR A 128 -12.50 -7.27 -2.96
CA TYR A 128 -12.64 -6.58 -1.67
C TYR A 128 -12.02 -5.18 -1.71
N VAL A 129 -10.80 -5.06 -2.25
CA VAL A 129 -10.09 -3.78 -2.45
C VAL A 129 -10.88 -2.90 -3.42
N LYS A 130 -11.40 -3.44 -4.53
CA LYS A 130 -12.21 -2.67 -5.49
C LYS A 130 -13.50 -2.14 -4.85
N ASN A 131 -14.16 -2.93 -4.01
CA ASN A 131 -15.35 -2.48 -3.29
C ASN A 131 -15.00 -1.41 -2.24
N LEU A 132 -13.87 -1.58 -1.54
CA LEU A 132 -13.32 -0.57 -0.63
C LEU A 132 -13.04 0.75 -1.34
N THR A 133 -12.34 0.73 -2.47
CA THR A 133 -11.98 1.93 -3.21
C THR A 133 -13.18 2.60 -3.89
N GLN A 134 -14.11 1.84 -4.45
CA GLN A 134 -15.24 2.43 -5.19
C GLN A 134 -16.40 2.87 -4.29
N ASN A 135 -16.78 2.06 -3.31
CA ASN A 135 -17.98 2.32 -2.50
C ASN A 135 -17.68 2.97 -1.15
N ARG A 136 -16.48 2.74 -0.61
CA ARG A 136 -16.14 3.11 0.77
C ARG A 136 -15.11 4.23 0.88
N TYR A 137 -14.35 4.52 -0.18
CA TYR A 137 -13.31 5.57 -0.15
C TYR A 137 -13.84 6.95 0.24
N ASN A 138 -14.98 7.39 -0.32
CA ASN A 138 -15.58 8.69 0.03
C ASN A 138 -16.61 8.61 1.16
N ARG A 139 -16.94 7.40 1.63
CA ARG A 139 -17.99 7.17 2.63
C ARG A 139 -17.40 6.94 4.01
N ASP A 140 -16.32 6.18 4.07
CA ASP A 140 -15.66 5.72 5.28
C ASP A 140 -14.33 6.46 5.41
N LYS A 141 -14.23 7.37 6.39
CA LYS A 141 -13.04 8.23 6.58
C LYS A 141 -11.74 7.46 6.81
N TRP A 142 -11.80 6.25 7.38
CA TRP A 142 -10.63 5.41 7.62
C TRP A 142 -10.05 4.77 6.34
N VAL A 143 -10.82 4.72 5.24
CA VAL A 143 -10.40 4.07 3.99
C VAL A 143 -9.41 4.94 3.23
N GLN A 144 -9.54 6.27 3.30
CA GLN A 144 -8.62 7.22 2.66
C GLN A 144 -7.17 7.06 3.16
N PRO A 145 -6.87 7.22 4.47
CA PRO A 145 -5.49 7.11 4.95
C PRO A 145 -4.90 5.71 4.79
N LEU A 146 -5.72 4.66 4.86
CA LEU A 146 -5.26 3.29 4.58
C LEU A 146 -4.84 3.15 3.10
N LEU A 147 -5.68 3.62 2.18
CA LEU A 147 -5.39 3.53 0.76
C LEU A 147 -4.21 4.42 0.37
N ASP A 148 -4.11 5.62 0.94
CA ASP A 148 -2.99 6.55 0.74
C ASP A 148 -1.68 5.94 1.26
N THR A 149 -1.71 5.23 2.39
CA THR A 149 -0.53 4.52 2.91
C THR A 149 -0.11 3.39 1.97
N VAL A 150 -1.07 2.58 1.51
CA VAL A 150 -0.79 1.49 0.54
C VAL A 150 -0.25 2.07 -0.77
N GLN A 151 -0.84 3.15 -1.26
CA GLN A 151 -0.39 3.87 -2.44
C GLN A 151 1.00 4.44 -2.22
N PHE A 152 1.32 5.05 -1.07
CA PHE A 152 2.64 5.59 -0.73
C PHE A 152 3.75 4.53 -0.78
N TYR A 153 3.49 3.33 -0.23
CA TYR A 153 4.44 2.22 -0.31
C TYR A 153 4.58 1.69 -1.74
N LEU A 154 3.50 1.70 -2.53
CA LEU A 154 3.53 1.31 -3.94
C LEU A 154 4.09 2.39 -4.88
N SER A 155 4.03 3.66 -4.49
CA SER A 155 4.46 4.83 -5.26
C SER A 155 5.85 5.33 -4.86
N SER A 156 6.49 4.67 -3.88
CA SER A 156 7.84 5.02 -3.45
C SER A 156 8.82 4.90 -4.63
N PRO A 157 9.84 5.78 -4.75
CA PRO A 157 10.75 5.83 -5.91
C PRO A 157 11.47 4.53 -6.24
N ASP A 158 11.64 3.65 -5.24
CA ASP A 158 12.29 2.34 -5.35
C ASP A 158 11.36 1.20 -5.84
N SER A 159 10.07 1.49 -6.08
CA SER A 159 9.04 0.46 -6.35
C SER A 159 9.03 -0.08 -7.78
N GLY A 160 9.77 0.54 -8.72
CA GLY A 160 9.77 0.15 -10.14
C GLY A 160 8.42 0.29 -10.84
N LEU A 161 7.44 1.00 -10.25
CA LEU A 161 6.09 1.13 -10.79
C LEU A 161 6.07 1.82 -12.16
N GLU A 162 6.84 2.90 -12.33
CA GLU A 162 7.00 3.62 -13.59
C GLU A 162 7.50 2.71 -14.72
N GLU A 163 8.48 1.85 -14.41
CA GLU A 163 9.05 0.89 -15.37
C GLU A 163 8.06 -0.24 -15.69
N ASN A 164 7.35 -0.74 -14.69
CA ASN A 164 6.29 -1.72 -14.90
C ASN A 164 5.16 -1.15 -15.77
N LEU A 165 4.75 0.09 -15.51
CA LEU A 165 3.73 0.78 -16.29
C LEU A 165 4.20 1.05 -17.73
N ARG A 166 5.45 1.49 -17.91
CA ARG A 166 6.10 1.62 -19.23
C ARG A 166 6.07 0.30 -19.99
N ASN A 167 6.38 -0.82 -19.33
CA ASN A 167 6.36 -2.14 -19.96
C ASN A 167 4.93 -2.59 -20.33
N LEU A 168 3.94 -2.31 -19.49
CA LEU A 168 2.54 -2.57 -19.81
C LEU A 168 2.06 -1.76 -21.02
N ILE A 169 2.39 -0.46 -21.07
CA ILE A 169 2.12 0.41 -22.23
C ILE A 169 2.82 -0.14 -23.48
N LYS A 170 4.10 -0.48 -23.36
CA LYS A 170 4.92 -0.94 -24.48
C LYS A 170 4.43 -2.26 -25.08
N PHE A 171 4.06 -3.23 -24.25
CA PHE A 171 3.81 -4.60 -24.70
C PHE A 171 2.34 -5.04 -24.72
N SER A 172 1.48 -4.42 -23.93
CA SER A 172 0.13 -4.96 -23.64
C SER A 172 -1.02 -4.00 -23.92
N TYR A 173 -0.77 -2.70 -23.89
CA TYR A 173 -1.78 -1.69 -24.23
C TYR A 173 -2.19 -1.82 -25.69
N GLY A 174 -3.50 -1.84 -25.96
CA GLY A 174 -4.07 -1.74 -27.31
C GLY A 174 -3.63 -2.79 -28.33
N VAL A 175 -3.06 -3.93 -27.91
CA VAL A 175 -2.53 -4.97 -28.81
C VAL A 175 -3.63 -5.86 -29.37
N SER A 176 -4.56 -6.33 -28.53
CA SER A 176 -5.71 -7.09 -28.98
C SER A 176 -6.85 -7.00 -27.98
N MET A 177 -8.04 -6.61 -28.45
CA MET A 177 -9.25 -6.59 -27.63
C MET A 177 -9.86 -7.98 -27.42
N GLU A 178 -9.38 -9.00 -28.12
CA GLU A 178 -9.80 -10.40 -27.95
C GLU A 178 -9.14 -11.04 -26.72
N ILE A 179 -7.92 -10.61 -26.40
CA ILE A 179 -7.17 -11.09 -25.22
C ILE A 179 -7.69 -10.38 -23.97
N GLU A 180 -8.23 -11.14 -23.03
CA GLU A 180 -8.79 -10.62 -21.77
C GLU A 180 -7.80 -9.75 -20.98
N GLU A 181 -6.54 -10.15 -20.94
CA GLU A 181 -5.47 -9.43 -20.25
C GLU A 181 -5.15 -8.09 -20.91
N SER A 182 -4.93 -8.07 -22.23
CA SER A 182 -4.68 -6.83 -22.99
C SER A 182 -5.87 -5.88 -22.88
N ARG A 183 -7.11 -6.38 -22.98
CA ARG A 183 -8.32 -5.57 -22.78
C ARG A 183 -8.36 -4.92 -21.40
N ARG A 184 -8.07 -5.68 -20.34
CA ARG A 184 -8.03 -5.15 -18.96
C ARG A 184 -6.97 -4.09 -18.79
N ILE A 185 -5.79 -4.30 -19.38
CA ILE A 185 -4.67 -3.36 -19.32
C ILE A 185 -5.01 -2.07 -20.08
N THR A 186 -5.58 -2.16 -21.29
CA THR A 186 -6.06 -0.98 -22.04
C THR A 186 -7.07 -0.17 -21.23
N VAL A 187 -8.13 -0.81 -20.73
CA VAL A 187 -9.17 -0.14 -19.93
C VAL A 187 -8.61 0.47 -18.65
N LEU A 188 -7.63 -0.18 -18.02
CA LEU A 188 -6.96 0.34 -16.82
C LEU A 188 -6.18 1.61 -17.15
N ILE A 189 -5.35 1.57 -18.19
CA ILE A 189 -4.51 2.70 -18.60
C ILE A 189 -5.38 3.87 -19.08
N ASP A 190 -6.44 3.63 -19.86
CA ASP A 190 -7.35 4.69 -20.31
C ASP A 190 -8.03 5.40 -19.12
N LYS A 191 -8.43 4.64 -18.09
CA LYS A 191 -9.00 5.20 -16.86
C LYS A 191 -8.00 6.01 -16.05
N LEU A 192 -6.77 5.50 -15.92
CA LEU A 192 -5.71 6.23 -15.22
C LEU A 192 -5.44 7.56 -15.91
N GLN A 193 -5.26 7.56 -17.21
CA GLN A 193 -5.01 8.79 -17.98
C GLN A 193 -6.16 9.79 -17.88
N PHE A 194 -7.40 9.30 -17.93
CA PHE A 194 -8.58 10.14 -17.83
C PHE A 194 -8.76 10.75 -16.44
N HIS A 195 -8.59 9.98 -15.37
CA HIS A 195 -8.86 10.44 -14.00
C HIS A 195 -7.68 11.18 -13.36
N GLU A 196 -6.45 10.73 -13.63
CA GLU A 196 -5.23 11.34 -13.11
C GLU A 196 -4.70 12.45 -14.02
N GLU A 197 -5.38 12.72 -15.13
CA GLU A 197 -5.01 13.76 -16.10
C GLU A 197 -3.54 13.65 -16.56
N CYS A 198 -3.07 12.42 -16.79
CA CYS A 198 -1.68 12.08 -17.15
C CYS A 198 -1.58 11.43 -18.55
N CYS A 199 -0.36 11.32 -19.10
CA CYS A 199 -0.14 10.64 -20.38
C CYS A 199 1.19 9.89 -20.41
N GLY A 200 1.12 8.58 -20.65
CA GLY A 200 2.25 7.66 -20.54
C GLY A 200 2.58 7.30 -19.08
N ALA A 201 3.68 6.57 -18.89
CA ALA A 201 4.25 6.37 -17.57
C ALA A 201 5.05 7.63 -17.18
N THR A 202 5.97 8.06 -18.03
CA THR A 202 6.71 9.32 -17.85
C THR A 202 6.25 10.42 -18.79
N THR A 203 6.07 10.08 -20.07
CA THR A 203 5.65 11.03 -21.11
C THR A 203 4.83 10.31 -22.18
N GLY A 204 4.09 11.06 -22.99
CA GLY A 204 3.35 10.49 -24.12
C GLY A 204 4.23 9.74 -25.13
N ASP A 205 5.55 9.98 -25.13
CA ASP A 205 6.49 9.31 -26.04
C ASP A 205 6.64 7.82 -25.74
N ASP A 206 6.21 7.38 -24.55
CA ASP A 206 6.16 5.97 -24.17
C ASP A 206 5.34 5.12 -25.15
N TYR A 207 4.39 5.75 -25.85
CA TYR A 207 3.59 5.10 -26.89
C TYR A 207 4.32 4.92 -28.21
N LEU A 208 5.30 5.77 -28.56
CA LEU A 208 5.98 5.72 -29.86
C LEU A 208 6.71 4.39 -30.09
N ALA A 209 7.26 3.81 -29.01
CA ALA A 209 7.97 2.53 -29.04
C ALA A 209 7.10 1.32 -28.64
N SER A 210 5.77 1.49 -28.59
CA SER A 210 4.82 0.46 -28.16
C SER A 210 4.34 -0.43 -29.32
N ARG A 211 3.88 -1.64 -28.98
CA ARG A 211 3.20 -2.53 -29.93
C ARG A 211 1.91 -1.94 -30.48
N TRP A 212 1.20 -1.14 -29.68
CA TRP A 212 0.02 -0.40 -30.12
C TRP A 212 0.36 0.53 -31.29
N MET A 213 1.45 1.30 -31.18
CA MET A 213 1.86 2.20 -32.26
C MET A 213 2.17 1.43 -33.56
N ALA A 214 2.85 0.30 -33.46
CA ALA A 214 3.15 -0.54 -34.63
C ALA A 214 1.89 -1.05 -35.33
N LEU A 215 0.82 -1.36 -34.57
CA LEU A 215 -0.47 -1.78 -35.12
C LEU A 215 -1.22 -0.60 -35.75
N VAL A 216 -1.28 0.53 -35.04
CA VAL A 216 -1.97 1.74 -35.52
C VAL A 216 -1.32 2.31 -36.78
N SER A 217 0.02 2.31 -36.85
CA SER A 217 0.74 2.81 -38.02
C SER A 217 0.57 1.94 -39.27
N THR A 218 0.13 0.69 -39.10
CA THR A 218 -0.13 -0.25 -40.21
C THR A 218 -1.61 -0.44 -40.49
N ASP A 219 -2.47 0.27 -39.75
CA ASP A 219 -3.92 0.20 -39.93
C ASP A 219 -4.33 0.94 -41.22
N PRO A 220 -5.06 0.30 -42.15
CA PRO A 220 -5.51 0.93 -43.39
C PRO A 220 -6.41 2.16 -43.17
N ILE A 221 -6.98 2.33 -41.98
CA ILE A 221 -7.76 3.54 -41.63
C ILE A 221 -6.90 4.81 -41.74
N TYR A 222 -5.60 4.72 -41.48
CA TYR A 222 -4.65 5.84 -41.51
C TYR A 222 -3.74 5.82 -42.74
N GLU A 223 -4.16 5.17 -43.83
CA GLU A 223 -3.35 5.10 -45.07
C GLU A 223 -3.09 6.49 -45.68
N ASN A 224 -4.00 7.44 -45.48
CA ASN A 224 -3.94 8.80 -46.03
C ASN A 224 -3.75 9.91 -44.98
N ASP A 225 -3.76 9.57 -43.69
CA ASP A 225 -3.69 10.51 -42.57
C ASP A 225 -2.57 10.12 -41.61
N ASP A 226 -1.97 11.08 -40.91
CA ASP A 226 -0.96 10.78 -39.91
C ASP A 226 -1.59 9.95 -38.76
N PRO A 227 -0.98 8.81 -38.37
CA PRO A 227 -1.50 8.01 -37.27
C PRO A 227 -1.42 8.79 -35.94
N PRO A 228 -2.34 8.54 -35.00
CA PRO A 228 -2.31 9.21 -33.71
C PRO A 228 -1.04 8.85 -32.93
N LEU A 229 -0.35 9.87 -32.39
CA LEU A 229 0.87 9.72 -31.59
C LEU A 229 0.59 9.13 -30.20
N VAL A 230 -0.57 9.44 -29.64
CA VAL A 230 -1.00 8.99 -28.31
C VAL A 230 -2.48 8.59 -28.33
N PRO A 231 -2.93 7.77 -27.37
CA PRO A 231 -4.34 7.45 -27.21
C PRO A 231 -5.21 8.69 -26.93
N LEU A 232 -6.50 8.62 -27.26
CA LEU A 232 -7.45 9.71 -27.00
C LEU A 232 -7.61 10.04 -25.51
N SER A 233 -7.42 9.06 -24.62
CA SER A 233 -7.41 9.24 -23.16
C SER A 233 -6.29 10.15 -22.66
N CYS A 234 -5.18 10.28 -23.41
CA CYS A 234 -4.10 11.24 -23.11
C CYS A 234 -4.48 12.70 -23.44
N CYS A 235 -5.52 12.92 -24.23
CA CYS A 235 -5.93 14.26 -24.62
C CYS A 235 -6.79 14.93 -23.54
N ARG A 236 -6.74 16.26 -23.47
CA ARG A 236 -7.69 17.01 -22.64
C ARG A 236 -9.11 16.81 -23.18
N GLN A 237 -10.02 16.39 -22.31
CA GLN A 237 -11.35 15.90 -22.69
C GLN A 237 -12.41 17.02 -22.75
N ILE A 238 -13.48 16.85 -23.53
CA ILE A 238 -14.66 17.73 -23.50
C ILE A 238 -15.58 17.42 -22.31
N LEU A 239 -16.49 18.34 -21.99
CA LEU A 239 -17.53 18.10 -21.00
C LEU A 239 -18.44 16.94 -21.46
N GLY A 240 -18.62 15.93 -20.61
CA GLY A 240 -19.44 14.75 -20.91
C GLY A 240 -18.68 13.56 -21.50
N ALA A 241 -17.37 13.68 -21.75
CA ALA A 241 -16.53 12.54 -22.07
C ALA A 241 -16.37 11.59 -20.87
N SER A 242 -16.00 10.33 -21.13
CA SER A 242 -15.72 9.34 -20.08
C SER A 242 -14.49 8.52 -20.42
N ALA A 243 -13.87 7.87 -19.43
CA ALA A 243 -12.68 7.05 -19.66
C ALA A 243 -12.88 5.90 -20.67
N LEU A 244 -14.09 5.36 -20.80
CA LEU A 244 -14.41 4.31 -21.78
C LEU A 244 -14.81 4.86 -23.16
N ASN A 245 -15.10 6.16 -23.24
CA ASN A 245 -15.43 6.86 -24.47
C ASN A 245 -14.78 8.25 -24.45
N PRO A 246 -13.44 8.31 -24.56
CA PRO A 246 -12.70 9.55 -24.49
C PRO A 246 -12.95 10.39 -25.75
N VAL A 247 -13.21 11.68 -25.57
CA VAL A 247 -13.43 12.64 -26.64
C VAL A 247 -12.54 13.86 -26.40
N ALA A 248 -11.50 13.98 -27.21
CA ALA A 248 -10.54 15.06 -27.13
C ALA A 248 -11.19 16.41 -27.45
N ARG A 249 -10.87 17.44 -26.66
CA ARG A 249 -11.28 18.83 -26.89
C ARG A 249 -10.77 19.39 -28.21
N SER A 250 -9.57 18.98 -28.61
CA SER A 250 -9.02 19.26 -29.93
C SER A 250 -8.05 18.14 -30.30
N LEU A 251 -8.48 17.26 -31.20
CA LEU A 251 -7.68 16.12 -31.64
C LEU A 251 -6.37 16.58 -32.30
N ALA A 252 -6.46 17.51 -33.27
CA ALA A 252 -5.31 18.01 -34.01
C ALA A 252 -4.25 18.69 -33.12
N ARG A 253 -4.65 19.37 -32.04
CA ARG A 253 -3.71 20.02 -31.10
C ARG A 253 -3.13 19.04 -30.10
N CYS A 254 -3.89 18.02 -29.72
CA CYS A 254 -3.40 16.96 -28.83
C CYS A 254 -2.37 16.07 -29.54
N GLN A 255 -2.57 15.76 -30.82
CA GLN A 255 -1.71 14.88 -31.62
C GLN A 255 -0.53 15.62 -32.28
N GLN A 256 -0.01 16.68 -31.65
CA GLN A 256 1.23 17.33 -32.11
C GLN A 256 2.43 16.64 -31.46
N SER A 257 3.62 16.75 -32.05
CA SER A 257 4.86 16.24 -31.44
C SER A 257 5.19 16.94 -30.13
N ASN A 258 4.95 18.26 -30.05
CA ASN A 258 5.15 19.09 -28.85
C ASN A 258 3.86 19.83 -28.47
N PRO A 259 2.88 19.14 -27.87
CA PRO A 259 1.60 19.75 -27.52
C PRO A 259 1.72 20.61 -26.25
N ASN A 260 0.92 21.66 -26.19
CA ASN A 260 0.75 22.42 -24.95
C ASN A 260 -0.03 21.60 -23.90
N ARG A 261 0.27 21.78 -22.61
CA ARG A 261 -0.43 21.17 -21.45
C ARG A 261 -1.94 21.40 -21.45
N ASN A 262 -2.41 22.43 -22.17
CA ASN A 262 -3.83 22.72 -22.38
C ASN A 262 -4.54 21.73 -23.32
N TRP A 263 -3.80 20.93 -24.10
CA TRP A 263 -4.36 20.02 -25.11
C TRP A 263 -3.99 18.56 -24.86
N ARG A 264 -2.82 18.27 -24.31
CA ARG A 264 -2.39 16.93 -23.88
C ARG A 264 -2.04 16.93 -22.39
N HIS A 265 -2.47 15.88 -21.71
CA HIS A 265 -2.08 15.60 -20.34
C HIS A 265 -0.56 15.37 -20.23
N VAL A 266 0.03 15.78 -19.11
CA VAL A 266 1.45 15.60 -18.83
C VAL A 266 1.56 15.04 -17.43
N VAL A 267 2.37 13.99 -17.25
CA VAL A 267 2.63 13.42 -15.93
C VAL A 267 3.21 14.52 -15.05
N VAL A 268 2.55 14.81 -13.93
CA VAL A 268 3.06 15.74 -12.93
C VAL A 268 4.21 15.04 -12.22
N SER A 269 5.45 15.37 -12.55
CA SER A 269 6.57 15.00 -11.70
C SER A 269 6.31 15.62 -10.33
N LEU A 270 6.05 14.80 -9.31
CA LEU A 270 5.95 15.21 -7.90
C LEU A 270 7.30 15.63 -7.30
N VAL A 271 8.28 15.94 -8.16
CA VAL A 271 9.61 16.41 -7.78
C VAL A 271 9.72 17.86 -8.21
N GLY A 272 9.30 18.74 -7.30
CA GLY A 272 9.72 20.12 -7.22
C GLY A 272 10.45 20.32 -5.90
#